data_AF-A0A3Q3E3E6-F1
#
_entry.id   AF-A0A3Q3E3E6-F1
#
_cell.length_a   1.000
_cell.length_b   1.000
_cell.length_c   1.000
_cell.angle_alpha   90.00
_cell.angle_beta   90.00
_cell.angle_gamma   90.00
#
_symmetry.space_group_name_H-M   'P 1'
#
loop_
_entity.id
_entity.type
_entity.pdbx_description
1 polymer ?
#
loop_
_entity_poly.entity_id
_entity_poly.type
_entity_poly.pdbx_seq_one_letter_code
_entity_poly.pdbx_strand_id
1 'polypeptide(L)'
;MAAVTVLRCTSGRLLGGWGPLLCVLLGSLVALLLPLVGVEDECCAARRGIALLRCQLWGAPQQTVQSTSLTVPFTALDVLPQRSKPSKEMQLEAKAALQQAQEMKKLGKREKAHKLLAHALSMNPGFVDALTELGTILEEEKDIVQADHLYTKALAISPCNERALVSRDRTLPLVEEIDQRHFGIIDSKVRRLMSIPKGNSALRRVMEETYYHHIYHTVAIEGSTLTLSEIRHIIETRYAVPGKSLQEQNEAIGVDAAMKYINTTLLSRSGAMTVGDILEIHRRVLGYVDPVEGGRLRTNQVFVGHHIPPHPQDLQRHMQELVQWLNSDEALQLHPVEYAALAHYKLVYVHPFVDGNGRTSRLLMNLVLMQARYPPITIRKEQRAEYYTALDTANEGDVRPFIRFIARCTEITLDTLLISTTEHAVGLPGAQQEQACPDCKQTIPIHN
;
A
#
# COMPACT_ATOMS: atom_id res chain seq x y z
N MET A 1 12.57 36.22 -39.82
CA MET A 1 12.51 36.39 -41.28
C MET A 1 13.44 35.37 -41.90
N ALA A 2 12.89 34.24 -42.38
CA ALA A 2 12.76 33.88 -43.81
C ALA A 2 14.04 33.16 -44.32
N ALA A 3 14.01 32.01 -45.00
CA ALA A 3 12.93 31.21 -45.57
C ALA A 3 13.42 29.75 -45.74
N VAL A 4 12.50 28.80 -45.59
CA VAL A 4 12.67 27.38 -45.90
C VAL A 4 12.42 27.17 -47.39
N THR A 5 13.35 26.52 -48.09
CA THR A 5 13.14 26.08 -49.48
C THR A 5 13.16 24.56 -49.55
N VAL A 6 12.00 23.99 -49.85
CA VAL A 6 11.76 22.56 -50.06
C VAL A 6 12.16 22.19 -51.49
N LEU A 7 13.08 21.24 -51.67
CA LEU A 7 13.33 20.61 -52.96
C LEU A 7 12.64 19.24 -53.00
N ARG A 8 11.59 19.13 -53.81
CA ARG A 8 11.01 17.87 -54.29
C ARG A 8 11.94 17.30 -55.37
N CYS A 9 12.29 16.01 -55.28
CA CYS A 9 12.92 15.28 -56.35
C CYS A 9 12.02 14.11 -56.77
N THR A 10 11.48 14.21 -57.98
CA THR A 10 10.71 13.17 -58.69
C THR A 10 11.64 12.29 -59.51
N SER A 11 11.61 10.99 -59.20
CA SER A 11 11.75 9.83 -60.09
C SER A 11 12.48 9.97 -61.45
N GLY A 12 13.62 9.30 -61.57
CA GLY A 12 14.20 8.82 -62.83
C GLY A 12 15.14 7.63 -62.55
N ARG A 13 14.75 6.43 -62.98
CA ARG A 13 15.45 5.16 -62.73
C ARG A 13 16.62 4.91 -63.70
N LEU A 14 17.57 4.12 -63.20
CA LEU A 14 18.50 3.16 -63.85
C LEU A 14 19.98 3.57 -63.91
N LEU A 15 20.78 3.06 -62.97
CA LEU A 15 21.94 2.17 -63.20
C LEU A 15 22.71 1.91 -61.88
N GLY A 16 22.94 0.62 -61.57
CA GLY A 16 24.09 0.18 -60.75
C GLY A 16 23.89 0.02 -59.24
N GLY A 17 23.43 -1.15 -58.80
CA GLY A 17 23.25 -1.54 -57.40
C GLY A 17 24.52 -1.89 -56.64
N TRP A 18 25.32 -0.89 -56.26
CA TRP A 18 26.48 -1.06 -55.36
C TRP A 18 26.58 -0.03 -54.22
N GLY A 19 25.68 0.97 -54.17
CA GLY A 19 25.67 2.02 -53.14
C GLY A 19 25.54 1.53 -51.69
N PRO A 20 24.66 0.56 -51.36
CA PRO A 20 24.50 0.09 -49.99
C PRO A 20 25.70 -0.71 -49.47
N LEU A 21 26.40 -1.43 -50.36
CA LEU A 21 27.56 -2.24 -50.00
C LEU A 21 28.80 -1.39 -49.72
N LEU A 22 28.96 -0.28 -50.45
CA LEU A 22 30.05 0.66 -50.25
C LEU A 22 29.93 1.41 -48.91
N CYS A 23 28.70 1.77 -48.49
CA CYS A 23 28.45 2.40 -47.20
C CYS A 23 28.70 1.47 -46.01
N VAL A 24 28.43 0.17 -46.15
CA VAL A 24 28.71 -0.82 -45.10
C VAL A 24 30.21 -1.10 -44.98
N LEU A 25 30.94 -1.19 -46.10
CA LEU A 25 32.40 -1.38 -46.10
C LEU A 25 33.16 -0.17 -45.56
N LEU A 26 32.74 1.07 -45.89
CA LEU A 26 33.31 2.29 -45.33
C LEU A 26 33.00 2.45 -43.83
N GLY A 27 31.81 2.04 -43.39
CA GLY A 27 31.45 2.02 -41.96
C GLY A 27 32.28 1.02 -41.14
N SER A 28 32.56 -0.16 -41.69
CA SER A 28 33.42 -1.16 -41.04
C SER A 28 34.90 -0.76 -41.01
N LEU A 29 35.39 0.02 -41.98
CA LEU A 29 36.79 0.47 -41.99
C LEU A 29 37.06 1.57 -40.95
N VAL A 30 36.08 2.43 -40.66
CA VAL A 30 36.17 3.47 -39.62
C VAL A 30 36.12 2.87 -38.20
N ALA A 31 35.43 1.74 -38.02
CA ALA A 31 35.42 1.01 -36.76
C ALA A 31 36.76 0.30 -36.43
N LEU A 32 37.61 0.07 -37.43
CA LEU A 32 38.88 -0.65 -37.28
C LEU A 32 40.09 0.27 -37.01
N LEU A 33 39.92 1.60 -37.10
CA LEU A 33 41.02 2.58 -37.05
C LEU A 33 40.96 3.55 -35.85
N LEU A 34 40.09 3.33 -34.86
CA LEU A 34 40.07 4.13 -33.64
C LEU A 34 40.95 3.49 -32.54
N PRO A 35 41.89 4.22 -31.92
CA PRO A 35 42.74 3.68 -30.86
C PRO A 35 41.92 3.35 -29.60
N LEU A 36 42.15 2.14 -29.06
CA LEU A 36 41.68 1.69 -27.75
C LEU A 36 42.37 2.48 -26.62
N VAL A 37 41.84 3.64 -26.24
CA VAL A 37 42.16 4.26 -24.94
C VAL A 37 40.90 4.91 -24.36
N GLY A 38 40.37 4.27 -23.31
CA GLY A 38 39.71 4.93 -22.19
C GLY A 38 38.25 5.38 -22.35
N VAL A 39 37.29 4.44 -22.36
CA VAL A 39 35.89 4.73 -22.00
C VAL A 39 35.19 3.46 -21.45
N GLU A 40 35.31 3.18 -20.15
CA GLU A 40 34.59 2.04 -19.52
C GLU A 40 33.14 2.40 -19.10
N ASP A 41 32.83 3.68 -18.86
CA ASP A 41 31.52 4.10 -18.34
C ASP A 41 30.43 4.27 -19.41
N GLU A 42 30.75 4.68 -20.64
CA GLU A 42 29.75 4.82 -21.71
C GLU A 42 29.33 3.49 -22.34
N CYS A 43 30.20 2.47 -22.27
CA CYS A 43 29.91 1.13 -22.79
C CYS A 43 28.84 0.40 -21.95
N CYS A 44 28.75 0.72 -20.65
CA CYS A 44 27.71 0.18 -19.77
C CYS A 44 26.32 0.78 -20.06
N ALA A 45 26.23 2.06 -20.43
CA ALA A 45 24.98 2.70 -20.82
C ALA A 45 24.45 2.17 -22.16
N ALA A 46 25.34 2.00 -23.14
CA ALA A 46 24.99 1.43 -24.44
C ALA A 46 24.55 -0.04 -24.33
N ARG A 47 25.20 -0.84 -23.49
CA ARG A 47 24.79 -2.24 -23.22
C ARG A 47 23.44 -2.34 -22.51
N ARG A 48 23.11 -1.40 -21.62
CA ARG A 48 21.77 -1.31 -20.99
C ARG A 48 20.68 -0.97 -22.02
N GLY A 49 20.95 -0.03 -22.94
CA GLY A 49 20.03 0.31 -24.03
C GLY A 49 19.78 -0.85 -25.00
N ILE A 50 20.82 -1.62 -25.33
CA ILE A 50 20.71 -2.78 -26.24
C ILE A 50 20.01 -3.96 -25.55
N ALA A 51 20.23 -4.18 -24.24
CA ALA A 51 19.51 -5.20 -23.47
C ALA A 51 17.99 -4.90 -23.40
N LEU A 52 17.62 -3.64 -23.18
CA LEU A 52 16.22 -3.17 -23.20
C LEU A 52 15.55 -3.39 -24.56
N LEU A 53 16.25 -3.07 -25.66
CA LEU A 53 15.75 -3.31 -27.03
C LEU A 53 15.59 -4.81 -27.34
N ARG A 54 16.50 -5.66 -26.83
CA ARG A 54 16.45 -7.11 -27.06
C ARG A 54 15.30 -7.78 -26.31
N CYS A 55 14.94 -7.30 -25.13
CA CYS A 55 13.75 -7.75 -24.39
C CYS A 55 12.43 -7.31 -25.05
N GLN A 56 12.39 -6.18 -25.75
CA GLN A 56 11.19 -5.72 -26.46
C GLN A 56 10.98 -6.40 -27.83
N LEU A 57 12.05 -6.80 -28.52
CA LEU A 57 11.98 -7.35 -29.88
C LEU A 57 11.71 -8.86 -29.96
N TRP A 58 11.98 -9.63 -28.89
CA TRP A 58 11.73 -11.07 -28.83
C TRP A 58 10.68 -11.43 -27.77
N GLY A 59 9.44 -11.00 -28.01
CA GLY A 59 8.28 -11.51 -27.29
C GLY A 59 7.93 -12.93 -27.74
N ALA A 60 7.88 -13.86 -26.78
CA ALA A 60 7.32 -15.19 -26.95
C ALA A 60 5.78 -15.11 -27.14
N PRO A 61 5.14 -16.13 -27.77
CA PRO A 61 3.79 -15.99 -28.32
C PRO A 61 2.71 -15.84 -27.26
N GLN A 62 1.67 -15.06 -27.60
CA GLN A 62 0.47 -14.83 -26.79
C GLN A 62 -0.17 -16.15 -26.33
N GLN A 63 0.01 -16.47 -25.05
CA GLN A 63 -0.96 -17.28 -24.32
C GLN A 63 -1.86 -16.32 -23.54
N THR A 64 -3.15 -16.32 -23.89
CA THR A 64 -4.21 -15.64 -23.16
C THR A 64 -4.41 -16.32 -21.81
N VAL A 65 -3.64 -15.91 -20.81
CA VAL A 65 -3.92 -16.14 -19.40
C VAL A 65 -4.57 -14.86 -18.87
N GLN A 66 -5.77 -14.98 -18.33
CA GLN A 66 -6.45 -13.89 -17.62
C GLN A 66 -5.61 -13.55 -16.38
N SER A 67 -4.71 -12.58 -16.54
CA SER A 67 -3.88 -12.05 -15.47
C SER A 67 -4.74 -11.14 -14.59
N THR A 68 -4.92 -11.52 -13.33
CA THR A 68 -5.36 -10.62 -12.27
C THR A 68 -4.27 -9.57 -12.10
N SER A 69 -4.54 -8.35 -12.56
CA SER A 69 -3.60 -7.24 -12.61
C SER A 69 -3.27 -6.70 -11.20
N LEU A 70 -2.39 -7.40 -10.47
CA LEU A 70 -1.81 -6.95 -9.21
C LEU A 70 -0.67 -5.92 -9.40
N THR A 71 -0.46 -5.44 -10.62
CA THR A 71 0.49 -4.37 -10.94
C THR A 71 -0.30 -3.17 -11.42
N VAL A 72 -0.53 -2.20 -10.54
CA VAL A 72 -1.17 -0.94 -10.91
C VAL A 72 -0.28 -0.24 -11.95
N PRO A 73 -0.73 -0.03 -13.20
CA PRO A 73 0.02 0.74 -14.17
C PRO A 73 -0.18 2.23 -13.84
N PHE A 74 0.48 2.71 -12.80
CA PHE A 74 0.65 4.15 -12.63
C PHE A 74 1.95 4.53 -13.33
N THR A 75 1.83 5.18 -14.48
CA THR A 75 2.92 5.82 -15.21
C THR A 75 3.45 7.01 -14.40
N ALA A 76 4.17 6.71 -13.32
CA ALA A 76 5.03 7.62 -12.58
C ALA A 76 6.23 6.85 -12.00
N LEU A 77 6.90 6.06 -12.85
CA LEU A 77 8.20 5.44 -12.54
C LEU A 77 9.34 6.48 -12.48
N ASP A 78 9.06 7.75 -12.79
CA ASP A 78 10.07 8.81 -12.88
C ASP A 78 10.36 9.56 -11.56
N VAL A 79 9.68 9.22 -10.46
CA VAL A 79 9.94 9.87 -9.15
C VAL A 79 10.03 8.84 -8.03
N LEU A 80 10.96 7.90 -8.15
CA LEU A 80 11.43 7.16 -6.98
C LEU A 80 12.28 8.08 -6.09
N PRO A 81 12.09 8.10 -4.76
CA PRO A 81 12.95 8.84 -3.85
C PRO A 81 14.43 8.46 -4.04
N GLN A 82 15.27 9.41 -4.42
CA GLN A 82 16.71 9.17 -4.51
C GLN A 82 17.30 9.07 -3.09
N ARG A 83 17.42 7.85 -2.56
CA ARG A 83 18.32 7.58 -1.43
C ARG A 83 19.74 8.00 -1.84
N SER A 84 20.51 8.59 -0.92
CA SER A 84 21.90 8.94 -1.17
C SER A 84 22.67 7.70 -1.65
N LYS A 85 23.39 7.83 -2.77
CA LYS A 85 24.16 6.71 -3.32
C LYS A 85 25.22 6.28 -2.29
N PRO A 86 25.33 4.97 -1.97
CA PRO A 86 26.29 4.50 -0.97
C PRO A 86 27.72 4.78 -1.42
N SER A 87 28.59 5.12 -0.46
CA SER A 87 30.01 5.39 -0.73
C SER A 87 30.72 4.13 -1.25
N LYS A 88 31.88 4.31 -1.92
CA LYS A 88 32.66 3.16 -2.45
C LYS A 88 33.08 2.19 -1.34
N GLU A 89 33.40 2.71 -0.15
CA GLU A 89 33.76 1.91 1.02
C GLU A 89 32.59 1.06 1.52
N MET A 90 31.40 1.65 1.65
CA MET A 90 30.18 0.91 2.04
C MET A 90 29.82 -0.18 1.02
N GLN A 91 30.05 0.07 -0.28
CA GLN A 91 29.84 -0.93 -1.32
C GLN A 91 30.83 -2.11 -1.22
N LEU A 92 32.09 -1.85 -0.86
CA LEU A 92 33.10 -2.89 -0.64
C LEU A 92 32.78 -3.72 0.61
N GLU A 93 32.36 -3.06 1.70
CA GLU A 93 31.94 -3.72 2.93
C GLU A 93 30.69 -4.60 2.70
N ALA A 94 29.68 -4.10 1.98
CA ALA A 94 28.50 -4.88 1.61
C ALA A 94 28.85 -6.14 0.78
N LYS A 95 29.81 -6.05 -0.14
CA LYS A 95 30.31 -7.20 -0.90
C LYS A 95 31.04 -8.21 -0.02
N ALA A 96 31.87 -7.75 0.91
CA ALA A 96 32.55 -8.62 1.86
C ALA A 96 31.55 -9.35 2.78
N ALA A 97 30.51 -8.64 3.26
CA ALA A 97 29.44 -9.22 4.07
C ALA A 97 28.64 -10.28 3.30
N LEU A 98 28.35 -10.06 2.01
CA LEU A 98 27.70 -11.06 1.15
C LEU A 98 28.55 -12.34 1.01
N GLN A 99 29.85 -12.20 0.76
CA GLN A 99 30.75 -13.35 0.66
C GLN A 99 30.78 -14.15 1.96
N GLN A 100 30.88 -13.47 3.10
CA GLN A 100 30.80 -14.13 4.42
C GLN A 100 29.46 -14.82 4.63
N ALA A 101 28.35 -14.21 4.21
CA ALA A 101 27.02 -14.81 4.32
C ALA A 101 26.90 -16.09 3.49
N GLN A 102 27.43 -16.10 2.27
CA GLN A 102 27.45 -17.29 1.40
C GLN A 102 28.28 -18.43 2.02
N GLU A 103 29.43 -18.12 2.61
CA GLU A 103 30.23 -19.13 3.33
C GLU A 103 29.51 -19.64 4.59
N MET A 104 28.87 -18.76 5.37
CA MET A 104 28.06 -19.18 6.51
C MET A 104 26.87 -20.06 6.09
N LYS A 105 26.25 -19.78 4.94
CA LYS A 105 25.18 -20.60 4.34
C LYS A 105 25.70 -22.00 3.97
N LYS A 106 26.86 -22.09 3.32
CA LYS A 106 27.52 -23.39 3.01
C LYS A 106 27.83 -24.21 4.27
N LEU A 107 28.18 -23.54 5.36
CA LEU A 107 28.40 -24.16 6.68
C LEU A 107 27.10 -24.52 7.42
N GLY A 108 25.92 -24.29 6.83
CA GLY A 108 24.61 -24.53 7.45
C GLY A 108 24.21 -23.52 8.53
N LYS A 109 24.99 -22.45 8.74
CA LYS A 109 24.74 -21.43 9.78
C LYS A 109 23.79 -20.35 9.24
N ARG A 110 22.52 -20.72 9.03
CA ARG A 110 21.49 -19.87 8.38
C ARG A 110 21.24 -18.54 9.09
N GLU A 111 21.03 -18.53 10.40
CA GLU A 111 20.76 -17.29 11.14
C GLU A 111 21.90 -16.27 11.03
N LYS A 112 23.16 -16.75 11.00
CA LYS A 112 24.32 -15.87 10.81
C LYS A 112 24.36 -15.33 9.39
N ALA A 113 24.07 -16.16 8.39
CA ALA A 113 23.96 -15.71 7.00
C ALA A 113 22.86 -14.66 6.84
N HIS A 114 21.69 -14.86 7.45
CA HIS A 114 20.61 -13.87 7.46
C HIS A 114 21.09 -12.53 8.04
N LYS A 115 21.68 -12.52 9.25
CA LYS A 115 22.16 -11.29 9.89
C LYS A 115 23.23 -10.56 9.05
N LEU A 116 24.13 -11.30 8.42
CA LEU A 116 25.15 -10.73 7.53
C LEU A 116 24.54 -10.12 6.26
N LEU A 117 23.51 -10.75 5.68
CA LEU A 117 22.79 -10.19 4.54
C LEU A 117 21.98 -8.96 4.90
N ALA A 118 21.30 -8.97 6.05
CA ALA A 118 20.60 -7.80 6.57
C ALA A 118 21.58 -6.62 6.79
N HIS A 119 22.77 -6.91 7.31
CA HIS A 119 23.83 -5.91 7.42
C HIS A 119 24.30 -5.39 6.05
N ALA A 120 24.52 -6.28 5.07
CA ALA A 120 24.89 -5.89 3.71
C ALA A 120 23.84 -4.96 3.06
N LEU A 121 22.54 -5.23 3.28
CA LEU A 121 21.43 -4.40 2.81
C LEU A 121 21.29 -3.09 3.57
N SER A 122 21.70 -3.04 4.84
CA SER A 122 21.76 -1.78 5.60
C SER A 122 22.81 -0.82 5.04
N MET A 123 23.91 -1.35 4.52
CA MET A 123 24.98 -0.57 3.88
C MET A 123 24.64 -0.21 2.44
N ASN A 124 24.09 -1.16 1.68
CA ASN A 124 23.64 -0.95 0.31
C ASN A 124 22.25 -1.55 0.08
N PRO A 125 21.17 -0.75 0.28
CA PRO A 125 19.80 -1.20 0.09
C PRO A 125 19.48 -1.64 -1.35
N GLY A 126 20.28 -1.18 -2.32
CA GLY A 126 20.13 -1.50 -3.73
C GLY A 126 20.95 -2.73 -4.18
N PHE A 127 21.49 -3.53 -3.25
CA PHE A 127 22.37 -4.63 -3.59
C PHE A 127 21.60 -5.88 -4.06
N VAL A 128 21.47 -6.02 -5.38
CA VAL A 128 20.69 -7.07 -6.06
C VAL A 128 21.09 -8.49 -5.65
N ASP A 129 22.39 -8.79 -5.55
CA ASP A 129 22.85 -10.13 -5.19
C ASP A 129 22.51 -10.49 -3.74
N ALA A 130 22.63 -9.53 -2.82
CA ALA A 130 22.25 -9.73 -1.43
C ALA A 130 20.73 -9.91 -1.25
N LEU A 131 19.91 -9.15 -2.00
CA LEU A 131 18.46 -9.33 -2.01
C LEU A 131 18.07 -10.73 -2.50
N THR A 132 18.70 -11.19 -3.58
CA THR A 132 18.42 -12.50 -4.18
C THR A 132 18.85 -13.64 -3.25
N GLU A 133 20.05 -13.57 -2.68
CA GLU A 133 20.52 -14.57 -1.71
C GLU A 133 19.65 -14.61 -0.45
N LEU A 134 19.26 -13.45 0.08
CA LEU A 134 18.37 -13.40 1.25
C LEU A 134 17.01 -14.01 0.92
N GLY A 135 16.46 -13.74 -0.27
CA GLY A 135 15.25 -14.41 -0.76
C GLY A 135 15.38 -15.93 -0.73
N THR A 136 16.51 -16.49 -1.19
CA THR A 136 16.67 -17.96 -1.18
C THR A 136 16.70 -18.55 0.23
N ILE A 137 17.25 -17.82 1.21
CA ILE A 137 17.25 -18.26 2.61
C ILE A 137 15.84 -18.22 3.18
N LEU A 138 15.06 -17.17 2.87
CA LEU A 138 13.67 -17.06 3.32
C LEU A 138 12.77 -18.15 2.73
N GLU A 139 13.02 -18.55 1.48
CA GLU A 139 12.32 -19.70 0.89
C GLU A 139 12.64 -21.01 1.61
N GLU A 140 13.90 -21.24 2.00
CA GLU A 140 14.27 -22.38 2.84
C GLU A 140 13.60 -22.32 4.23
N GLU A 141 13.35 -21.12 4.75
CA GLU A 141 12.61 -20.85 6.00
C GLU A 141 11.08 -20.89 5.83
N LYS A 142 10.57 -21.17 4.61
CA LYS A 142 9.16 -21.21 4.21
C LYS A 142 8.43 -19.85 4.22
N ASP A 143 9.17 -18.74 4.29
CA ASP A 143 8.60 -17.41 4.12
C ASP A 143 8.64 -16.99 2.64
N ILE A 144 7.72 -17.58 1.87
CA ILE A 144 7.61 -17.37 0.41
C ILE A 144 7.23 -15.91 0.10
N VAL A 145 6.42 -15.28 0.96
CA VAL A 145 5.90 -13.93 0.74
C VAL A 145 7.03 -12.89 0.86
N GLN A 146 7.86 -12.99 1.90
CA GLN A 146 9.01 -12.10 2.03
C GLN A 146 10.06 -12.38 0.96
N ALA A 147 10.29 -13.65 0.59
CA ALA A 147 11.19 -13.99 -0.49
C ALA A 147 10.78 -13.35 -1.83
N ASP A 148 9.52 -13.47 -2.21
CA ASP A 148 8.98 -12.85 -3.44
C ASP A 148 9.11 -11.33 -3.44
N HIS A 149 8.89 -10.70 -2.29
CA HIS A 149 9.09 -9.26 -2.13
C HIS A 149 10.55 -8.86 -2.43
N LEU A 150 11.53 -9.61 -1.90
CA LEU A 150 12.95 -9.34 -2.18
C LEU A 150 13.31 -9.55 -3.65
N TYR A 151 12.75 -10.57 -4.32
CA TYR A 151 12.95 -10.77 -5.76
C TYR A 151 12.34 -9.65 -6.59
N THR A 152 11.14 -9.20 -6.20
CA THR A 152 10.47 -8.07 -6.84
C THR A 152 11.31 -6.79 -6.70
N LYS A 153 11.85 -6.54 -5.50
CA LYS A 153 12.78 -5.43 -5.25
C LYS A 153 14.07 -5.54 -6.04
N ALA A 154 14.65 -6.74 -6.14
CA ALA A 154 15.85 -7.00 -6.93
C ALA A 154 15.63 -6.67 -8.42
N LEU A 155 14.47 -7.05 -8.98
CA LEU A 155 14.10 -6.79 -10.36
C LEU A 155 13.71 -5.33 -10.63
N ALA A 156 13.16 -4.62 -9.65
CA ALA A 156 12.93 -3.17 -9.76
C ALA A 156 14.26 -2.40 -9.95
N ILE A 157 15.35 -2.89 -9.34
CA ILE A 157 16.69 -2.31 -9.48
C ILE A 157 17.40 -2.81 -10.75
N SER A 158 17.34 -4.13 -11.01
CA SER A 158 17.98 -4.77 -12.17
C SER A 158 16.99 -5.71 -12.87
N PRO A 159 16.23 -5.19 -13.86
CA PRO A 159 15.18 -5.95 -14.56
C PRO A 159 15.70 -7.20 -15.28
N CYS A 160 16.98 -7.23 -15.65
CA CYS A 160 17.60 -8.31 -16.43
C CYS A 160 18.37 -9.33 -15.55
N ASN A 161 18.18 -9.33 -14.23
CA ASN A 161 18.83 -10.32 -13.38
C ASN A 161 18.16 -11.70 -13.54
N GLU A 162 18.87 -12.64 -14.16
CA GLU A 162 18.37 -13.99 -14.47
C GLU A 162 17.97 -14.77 -13.20
N ARG A 163 18.78 -14.70 -12.13
CA ARG A 163 18.51 -15.44 -10.88
C ARG A 163 17.23 -14.94 -10.21
N ALA A 164 17.08 -13.62 -10.11
CA ALA A 164 15.89 -13.01 -9.49
C ALA A 164 14.63 -13.27 -10.33
N LEU A 165 14.75 -13.26 -11.67
CA LEU A 165 13.64 -13.52 -12.58
C LEU A 165 13.14 -14.97 -12.45
N VAL A 166 14.05 -15.95 -12.52
CA VAL A 166 13.69 -17.37 -12.36
C VAL A 166 13.08 -17.65 -10.99
N SER A 167 13.62 -17.07 -9.93
CA SER A 167 13.03 -17.20 -8.59
C SER A 167 11.64 -16.59 -8.52
N ARG A 168 11.44 -15.37 -9.06
CA ARG A 168 10.15 -14.69 -9.05
C ARG A 168 9.08 -15.42 -9.86
N ASP A 169 9.42 -15.93 -11.04
CA ASP A 169 8.47 -16.67 -11.88
C ASP A 169 7.91 -17.91 -11.16
N ARG A 170 8.71 -18.49 -10.25
CA ARG A 170 8.28 -19.59 -9.39
C ARG A 170 7.48 -19.12 -8.17
N THR A 171 7.87 -18.03 -7.52
CA THR A 171 7.20 -17.57 -6.28
C THR A 171 5.90 -16.82 -6.54
N LEU A 172 5.79 -16.10 -7.65
CA LEU A 172 4.64 -15.26 -7.98
C LEU A 172 3.29 -16.01 -7.91
N PRO A 173 3.06 -17.13 -8.63
CA PRO A 173 1.78 -17.83 -8.57
C PRO A 173 1.47 -18.39 -7.18
N LEU A 174 2.51 -18.78 -6.42
CA LEU A 174 2.34 -19.27 -5.05
C LEU A 174 1.88 -18.16 -4.12
N VAL A 175 2.46 -16.97 -4.25
CA VAL A 175 2.09 -15.79 -3.44
C VAL A 175 0.70 -15.31 -3.80
N GLU A 176 0.33 -15.29 -5.08
CA GLU A 176 -1.03 -14.98 -5.52
C GLU A 176 -2.06 -15.94 -4.90
N GLU A 177 -1.77 -17.25 -4.88
CA GLU A 177 -2.64 -18.23 -4.25
C GLU A 177 -2.74 -18.03 -2.72
N ILE A 178 -1.62 -17.71 -2.05
CA ILE A 178 -1.61 -17.41 -0.60
C ILE A 178 -2.49 -16.19 -0.30
N ASP A 179 -2.35 -15.11 -1.07
CA ASP A 179 -3.10 -13.87 -0.88
C ASP A 179 -4.60 -14.09 -1.15
N GLN A 180 -4.95 -14.80 -2.23
CA GLN A 180 -6.35 -15.15 -2.55
C GLN A 180 -6.98 -16.03 -1.47
N ARG A 181 -6.25 -17.01 -0.93
CA ARG A 181 -6.72 -17.83 0.21
C ARG A 181 -6.97 -16.97 1.45
N HIS A 182 -6.12 -15.99 1.73
CA HIS A 182 -6.32 -15.07 2.85
C HIS A 182 -7.59 -14.23 2.68
N PHE A 183 -7.86 -13.72 1.48
CA PHE A 183 -9.13 -13.06 1.17
C PHE A 183 -10.34 -13.99 1.36
N GLY A 184 -10.25 -15.25 0.91
CA GLY A 184 -11.31 -16.25 1.14
C GLY A 184 -11.60 -16.50 2.63
N ILE A 185 -10.57 -16.47 3.48
CA ILE A 185 -10.73 -16.57 4.95
C ILE A 185 -11.50 -15.35 5.47
N ILE A 186 -11.10 -14.14 5.07
CA ILE A 186 -11.76 -12.89 5.47
C ILE A 186 -13.24 -12.91 5.07
N ASP A 187 -13.57 -13.30 3.85
CA ASP A 187 -14.94 -13.38 3.36
C ASP A 187 -15.81 -14.37 4.13
N SER A 188 -15.21 -15.49 4.56
CA SER A 188 -15.90 -16.44 5.43
C SER A 188 -16.24 -15.80 6.79
N LYS A 189 -15.33 -15.01 7.37
CA LYS A 189 -15.55 -14.30 8.64
C LYS A 189 -16.58 -13.18 8.49
N VAL A 190 -16.55 -12.43 7.39
CA VAL A 190 -17.56 -11.40 7.07
C VAL A 190 -18.95 -12.02 6.96
N ARG A 191 -19.10 -13.14 6.23
CA ARG A 191 -20.38 -13.86 6.13
C ARG A 191 -20.89 -14.32 7.49
N ARG A 192 -20.01 -14.82 8.36
CA ARG A 192 -20.35 -15.19 9.74
C ARG A 192 -20.82 -13.98 10.55
N LEU A 193 -20.12 -12.84 10.46
CA LEU A 193 -20.54 -11.61 11.15
C LEU A 193 -21.92 -11.15 10.67
N MET A 194 -22.16 -11.20 9.35
CA MET A 194 -23.43 -10.80 8.75
C MET A 194 -24.61 -11.72 9.09
N SER A 195 -24.34 -12.98 9.47
CA SER A 195 -25.39 -13.89 9.97
C SER A 195 -25.88 -13.56 11.37
N ILE A 196 -25.17 -12.70 12.12
CA ILE A 196 -25.59 -12.29 13.45
C ILE A 196 -26.82 -11.37 13.32
N PRO A 197 -27.91 -11.61 14.07
CA PRO A 197 -29.09 -10.75 14.02
C PRO A 197 -28.75 -9.28 14.34
N LYS A 198 -29.26 -8.35 13.52
CA LYS A 198 -29.01 -6.90 13.68
C LYS A 198 -29.45 -6.34 15.05
N GLY A 199 -30.42 -6.99 15.71
CA GLY A 199 -30.90 -6.62 17.04
C GLY A 199 -30.08 -7.19 18.20
N ASN A 200 -28.97 -7.90 17.92
CA ASN A 200 -28.13 -8.47 18.96
C ASN A 200 -27.51 -7.35 19.82
N SER A 201 -27.83 -7.35 21.11
CA SER A 201 -27.38 -6.35 22.08
C SER A 201 -25.86 -6.38 22.31
N ALA A 202 -25.24 -7.56 22.26
CA ALA A 202 -23.79 -7.70 22.34
C ALA A 202 -23.11 -7.07 21.12
N LEU A 203 -23.57 -7.38 19.90
CA LEU A 203 -23.00 -6.79 18.69
C LEU A 203 -23.12 -5.27 18.71
N ARG A 204 -24.29 -4.72 19.08
CA ARG A 204 -24.48 -3.27 19.19
C ARG A 204 -23.50 -2.63 20.16
N ARG A 205 -23.30 -3.23 21.34
CA ARG A 205 -22.34 -2.75 22.33
C ARG A 205 -20.91 -2.74 21.80
N VAL A 206 -20.48 -3.84 21.16
CA VAL A 206 -19.11 -3.92 20.60
C VAL A 206 -18.94 -2.91 19.46
N MET A 207 -19.96 -2.69 18.64
CA MET A 207 -19.95 -1.65 17.59
C MET A 207 -19.85 -0.23 18.19
N GLU A 208 -20.51 0.04 19.31
CA GLU A 208 -20.36 1.30 20.05
C GLU A 208 -18.95 1.46 20.62
N GLU A 209 -18.39 0.42 21.25
CA GLU A 209 -17.04 0.47 21.81
C GLU A 209 -15.96 0.63 20.72
N THR A 210 -16.09 -0.06 19.59
CA THR A 210 -15.18 0.03 18.44
C THR A 210 -15.21 1.40 17.77
N TYR A 211 -16.32 2.14 17.85
CA TYR A 211 -16.41 3.53 17.38
C TYR A 211 -15.39 4.44 18.08
N TYR A 212 -15.38 4.42 19.42
CA TYR A 212 -14.41 5.21 20.21
C TYR A 212 -12.97 4.69 20.01
N HIS A 213 -12.82 3.37 19.88
CA HIS A 213 -11.52 2.74 19.64
C HIS A 213 -10.90 3.18 18.31
N HIS A 214 -11.72 3.32 17.27
CA HIS A 214 -11.28 3.84 15.97
C HIS A 214 -10.75 5.27 16.09
N ILE A 215 -11.51 6.16 16.76
CA ILE A 215 -11.12 7.56 16.96
C ILE A 215 -9.80 7.62 17.75
N TYR A 216 -9.68 6.85 18.82
CA TYR A 216 -8.47 6.77 19.63
C TYR A 216 -7.23 6.39 18.79
N HIS A 217 -7.30 5.29 18.05
CA HIS A 217 -6.13 4.84 17.31
C HIS A 217 -5.80 5.75 16.12
N THR A 218 -6.81 6.28 15.42
CA THR A 218 -6.56 7.13 14.24
C THR A 218 -5.90 8.46 14.61
N VAL A 219 -6.21 9.06 15.77
CA VAL A 219 -5.52 10.28 16.24
C VAL A 219 -4.19 9.96 16.91
N ALA A 220 -4.08 8.83 17.61
CA ALA A 220 -2.83 8.42 18.26
C ALA A 220 -1.71 8.08 17.26
N ILE A 221 -2.04 7.57 16.07
CA ILE A 221 -1.06 7.34 14.99
C ILE A 221 -0.39 8.66 14.55
N GLU A 222 -1.13 9.77 14.58
CA GLU A 222 -0.64 11.11 14.23
C GLU A 222 0.07 11.81 15.41
N GLY A 223 0.11 11.19 16.59
CA GLY A 223 0.86 11.67 17.75
C GLY A 223 0.02 12.22 18.92
N SER A 224 -1.31 12.11 18.86
CA SER A 224 -2.17 12.53 19.98
C SER A 224 -1.89 11.73 21.27
N THR A 225 -1.85 12.44 22.39
CA THR A 225 -1.58 11.89 23.73
C THR A 225 -2.85 11.56 24.52
N LEU A 226 -4.03 11.75 23.94
CA LEU A 226 -5.32 11.47 24.59
C LEU A 226 -5.49 9.96 24.81
N THR A 227 -6.05 9.59 25.96
CA THR A 227 -6.43 8.22 26.30
C THR A 227 -7.83 7.89 25.78
N LEU A 228 -8.16 6.60 25.70
CA LEU A 228 -9.48 6.14 25.25
C LEU A 228 -10.63 6.67 26.14
N SER A 229 -10.43 6.73 27.46
CA SER A 229 -11.42 7.26 28.41
C SER A 229 -11.61 8.76 28.26
N GLU A 230 -10.53 9.52 28.04
CA GLU A 230 -10.61 10.96 27.75
C GLU A 230 -11.36 11.22 26.44
N ILE A 231 -11.09 10.47 25.37
CA ILE A 231 -11.81 10.58 24.10
C ILE A 231 -13.30 10.29 24.26
N ARG A 232 -13.63 9.22 25.01
CA ARG A 232 -15.03 8.90 25.33
C ARG A 232 -15.70 10.06 26.06
N HIS A 233 -15.05 10.59 27.10
CA HIS A 233 -15.55 11.74 27.85
C HIS A 233 -15.81 12.96 26.96
N ILE A 234 -14.86 13.31 26.08
CA ILE A 234 -14.98 14.45 25.15
C ILE A 234 -16.18 14.26 24.21
N ILE A 235 -16.35 13.07 23.63
CA ILE A 235 -17.39 12.81 22.62
C ILE A 235 -18.79 12.74 23.24
N GLU A 236 -18.92 12.15 24.42
CA GLU A 236 -20.19 11.97 25.12
C GLU A 236 -20.65 13.26 25.82
N THR A 237 -19.76 13.91 26.57
CA THR A 237 -20.14 15.07 27.40
C THR A 237 -19.96 16.40 26.69
N ARG A 238 -19.07 16.47 25.68
CA ARG A 238 -18.61 17.72 25.03
C ARG A 238 -17.90 18.70 25.97
N TYR A 239 -17.48 18.25 27.15
CA TYR A 239 -16.62 19.01 28.06
C TYR A 239 -15.14 18.75 27.76
N ALA A 240 -14.33 19.79 27.95
CA ALA A 240 -12.89 19.72 27.75
C ALA A 240 -12.19 18.95 28.88
N VAL A 241 -11.15 18.20 28.52
CA VAL A 241 -10.29 17.50 29.48
C VAL A 241 -9.21 18.46 29.99
N PRO A 242 -9.07 18.65 31.33
CA PRO A 242 -8.04 19.51 31.91
C PRO A 242 -6.62 19.01 31.59
N GLY A 243 -5.69 19.93 31.33
CA GLY A 243 -4.27 19.60 31.15
C GLY A 243 -3.91 18.96 29.80
N LYS A 244 -4.86 18.88 28.86
CA LYS A 244 -4.64 18.39 27.49
C LYS A 244 -4.77 19.51 26.46
N SER A 245 -4.07 19.38 25.33
CA SER A 245 -4.13 20.40 24.27
C SER A 245 -5.54 20.50 23.70
N LEU A 246 -6.05 21.72 23.50
CA LEU A 246 -7.32 21.94 22.81
C LEU A 246 -7.26 21.43 21.37
N GLN A 247 -6.09 21.50 20.72
CA GLN A 247 -5.91 20.98 19.38
C GLN A 247 -6.16 19.47 19.33
N GLU A 248 -5.55 18.68 20.22
CA GLU A 248 -5.75 17.22 20.28
C GLU A 248 -7.23 16.86 20.52
N GLN A 249 -7.92 17.63 21.36
CA GLN A 249 -9.34 17.45 21.63
C GLN A 249 -10.20 17.76 20.39
N ASN A 250 -9.87 18.84 19.69
CA ASN A 250 -10.51 19.23 18.44
C ASN A 250 -10.28 18.22 17.32
N GLU A 251 -9.11 17.56 17.26
CA GLU A 251 -8.85 16.46 16.32
C GLU A 251 -9.80 15.28 16.55
N ALA A 252 -9.99 14.87 17.81
CA ALA A 252 -10.92 13.79 18.15
C ALA A 252 -12.37 14.16 17.78
N ILE A 253 -12.78 15.41 18.04
CA ILE A 253 -14.10 15.92 17.66
C ILE A 253 -14.27 15.97 16.13
N GLY A 254 -13.23 16.36 15.40
CA GLY A 254 -13.26 16.41 13.94
C GLY A 254 -13.42 15.02 13.30
N VAL A 255 -12.73 14.01 13.82
CA VAL A 255 -12.90 12.62 13.38
C VAL A 255 -14.32 12.12 13.70
N ASP A 256 -14.86 12.38 14.90
CA ASP A 256 -16.24 12.04 15.27
C ASP A 256 -17.26 12.67 14.30
N ALA A 257 -17.09 13.96 13.97
CA ALA A 257 -17.95 14.67 13.03
C ALA A 257 -17.86 14.07 11.61
N ALA A 258 -16.66 13.71 11.16
CA ALA A 258 -16.45 13.10 9.85
C ALA A 258 -17.07 11.70 9.76
N MET A 259 -16.92 10.87 10.79
CA MET A 259 -17.54 9.55 10.85
C MET A 259 -19.07 9.62 10.84
N LYS A 260 -19.67 10.55 11.59
CA LYS A 260 -21.12 10.79 11.56
C LYS A 260 -21.62 11.20 10.17
N TYR A 261 -20.87 12.05 9.47
CA TYR A 261 -21.18 12.44 8.11
C TYR A 261 -21.12 11.26 7.13
N ILE A 262 -20.07 10.44 7.22
CA ILE A 262 -19.94 9.22 6.41
C ILE A 262 -21.14 8.31 6.64
N ASN A 263 -21.45 8.02 7.91
CA ASN A 263 -22.51 7.07 8.28
C ASN A 263 -23.91 7.55 7.87
N THR A 264 -24.17 8.85 7.96
CA THR A 264 -25.50 9.42 7.69
C THR A 264 -25.70 9.73 6.21
N THR A 265 -24.70 10.34 5.57
CA THR A 265 -24.82 10.92 4.23
C THR A 265 -24.24 10.04 3.15
N LEU A 266 -23.02 9.50 3.34
CA LEU A 266 -22.30 8.83 2.25
C LEU A 266 -22.65 7.34 2.11
N LEU A 267 -22.95 6.65 3.21
CA LEU A 267 -23.34 5.23 3.17
C LEU A 267 -24.75 5.01 2.62
N SER A 268 -25.66 5.95 2.83
CA SER A 268 -27.05 5.88 2.36
C SER A 268 -27.21 6.35 0.92
N ARG A 269 -26.23 7.11 0.40
CA ARG A 269 -26.28 7.68 -0.94
C ARG A 269 -25.94 6.63 -2.00
N SER A 270 -26.83 6.48 -2.98
CA SER A 270 -26.52 5.79 -4.23
C SER A 270 -25.87 6.78 -5.21
N GLY A 271 -24.67 6.48 -5.69
CA GLY A 271 -23.99 7.30 -6.70
C GLY A 271 -22.48 7.25 -6.61
N ALA A 272 -21.82 7.78 -7.65
CA ALA A 272 -20.38 7.84 -7.76
C ALA A 272 -19.74 8.68 -6.63
N MET A 273 -18.53 8.31 -6.23
CA MET A 273 -17.69 9.13 -5.34
C MET A 273 -17.17 10.35 -6.09
N THR A 274 -17.25 11.52 -5.49
CA THR A 274 -16.81 12.79 -6.09
C THR A 274 -15.65 13.39 -5.31
N VAL A 275 -14.89 14.30 -5.93
CA VAL A 275 -13.84 15.05 -5.24
C VAL A 275 -14.45 15.83 -4.07
N GLY A 276 -15.65 16.38 -4.26
CA GLY A 276 -16.39 17.09 -3.22
C GLY A 276 -16.61 16.25 -1.96
N ASP A 277 -16.91 14.95 -2.09
CA ASP A 277 -17.10 14.07 -0.93
C ASP A 277 -15.82 13.94 -0.11
N ILE A 278 -14.66 13.80 -0.75
CA ILE A 278 -13.36 13.73 -0.07
C ILE A 278 -13.05 15.08 0.63
N LEU A 279 -13.35 16.20 -0.03
CA LEU A 279 -13.20 17.54 0.58
C LEU A 279 -14.14 17.73 1.78
N GLU A 280 -15.37 17.21 1.74
CA GLU A 280 -16.34 17.28 2.85
C GLU A 280 -15.93 16.42 4.04
N ILE A 281 -15.33 15.25 3.79
CA ILE A 281 -14.71 14.43 4.85
C ILE A 281 -13.57 15.23 5.48
N HIS A 282 -12.63 15.73 4.66
CA HIS A 282 -11.48 16.49 5.15
C HIS A 282 -11.88 17.76 5.92
N ARG A 283 -12.91 18.48 5.45
CA ARG A 283 -13.45 19.66 6.13
C ARG A 283 -13.89 19.36 7.56
N ARG A 284 -14.49 18.20 7.80
CA ARG A 284 -14.91 17.78 9.15
C ARG A 284 -13.73 17.30 9.99
N VAL A 285 -12.81 16.55 9.38
CA VAL A 285 -11.59 16.07 10.05
C VAL A 285 -10.77 17.22 10.60
N LEU A 286 -10.52 18.27 9.79
CA LEU A 286 -9.62 19.36 10.15
C LEU A 286 -10.35 20.61 10.65
N GLY A 287 -11.66 20.76 10.40
CA GLY A 287 -12.38 22.04 10.60
C GLY A 287 -12.40 22.58 12.02
N TYR A 288 -12.25 21.75 13.06
CA TYR A 288 -12.13 22.21 14.45
C TYR A 288 -10.70 22.58 14.85
N VAL A 289 -9.70 22.16 14.06
CA VAL A 289 -8.28 22.45 14.29
C VAL A 289 -7.85 23.64 13.44
N ASP A 290 -8.08 23.54 12.14
CA ASP A 290 -7.80 24.57 11.15
C ASP A 290 -9.02 24.73 10.21
N PRO A 291 -9.96 25.64 10.53
CA PRO A 291 -11.13 25.90 9.69
C PRO A 291 -10.78 26.60 8.37
N VAL A 292 -9.59 27.18 8.24
CA VAL A 292 -9.17 27.87 7.01
C VAL A 292 -8.75 26.86 5.96
N GLU A 293 -7.98 25.85 6.37
CA GLU A 293 -7.48 24.78 5.49
C GLU A 293 -8.43 23.57 5.37
N GLY A 294 -9.41 23.46 6.28
CA GLY A 294 -10.44 22.41 6.26
C GLY A 294 -11.18 22.31 4.92
N GLY A 295 -10.99 21.18 4.22
CA GLY A 295 -11.61 20.89 2.93
C GLY A 295 -11.03 21.69 1.75
N ARG A 296 -9.81 22.23 1.87
CA ARG A 296 -9.09 22.90 0.79
C ARG A 296 -7.84 22.12 0.39
N LEU A 297 -7.55 22.08 -0.90
CA LEU A 297 -6.30 21.50 -1.41
C LEU A 297 -5.12 22.41 -1.04
N ARG A 298 -3.96 21.82 -0.72
CA ARG A 298 -2.76 22.60 -0.39
C ARG A 298 -2.26 23.41 -1.58
N THR A 299 -1.69 24.57 -1.29
CA THR A 299 -1.11 25.49 -2.28
C THR A 299 0.42 25.42 -2.32
N ASN A 300 1.04 24.85 -1.28
CA ASN A 300 2.48 24.74 -1.12
C ASN A 300 2.96 23.29 -1.27
N GLN A 301 4.20 23.12 -1.71
CA GLN A 301 4.83 21.80 -1.75
C GLN A 301 5.25 21.35 -0.35
N VAL A 302 5.06 20.06 -0.06
CA VAL A 302 5.37 19.45 1.23
C VAL A 302 6.27 18.22 1.03
N PHE A 303 6.90 17.76 2.11
CA PHE A 303 7.77 16.59 2.12
C PHE A 303 7.31 15.64 3.22
N VAL A 304 7.07 14.37 2.89
CA VAL A 304 6.45 13.39 3.79
C VAL A 304 7.42 12.23 3.96
N GLY A 305 8.28 12.31 4.99
CA GLY A 305 9.38 11.36 5.14
C GLY A 305 10.31 11.41 3.92
N HIS A 306 10.41 10.31 3.18
CA HIS A 306 11.16 10.24 1.92
C HIS A 306 10.31 10.48 0.67
N HIS A 307 8.98 10.62 0.82
CA HIS A 307 8.07 10.83 -0.29
C HIS A 307 7.93 12.31 -0.63
N ILE A 308 7.97 12.62 -1.93
CA ILE A 308 7.68 13.94 -2.49
C ILE A 308 6.36 13.82 -3.26
N PRO A 309 5.23 14.30 -2.71
CA PRO A 309 3.95 14.21 -3.37
C PRO A 309 3.87 15.13 -4.61
N PRO A 310 2.85 14.94 -5.48
CA PRO A 310 2.65 15.77 -6.67
C PRO A 310 2.66 17.27 -6.37
N HIS A 311 3.08 18.10 -7.33
CA HIS A 311 3.11 19.54 -7.12
C HIS A 311 1.67 20.10 -6.93
N PRO A 312 1.46 21.16 -6.11
CA PRO A 312 0.12 21.75 -5.89
C PRO A 312 -0.68 22.04 -7.16
N GLN A 313 -0.01 22.45 -8.23
CA GLN A 313 -0.63 22.74 -9.54
C GLN A 313 -1.28 21.51 -10.20
N ASP A 314 -0.78 20.31 -9.88
CA ASP A 314 -1.27 19.04 -10.43
C ASP A 314 -2.36 18.38 -9.57
N LEU A 315 -2.61 18.89 -8.35
CA LEU A 315 -3.50 18.21 -7.39
C LEU A 315 -4.94 18.10 -7.89
N GLN A 316 -5.45 19.12 -8.58
CA GLN A 316 -6.80 19.07 -9.16
C GLN A 316 -6.94 17.89 -10.13
N ARG A 317 -5.95 17.69 -11.01
CA ARG A 317 -5.92 16.59 -11.97
C ARG A 317 -5.80 15.24 -11.25
N HIS A 318 -4.86 15.11 -10.32
CA HIS A 318 -4.67 13.86 -9.57
C HIS A 318 -5.88 13.48 -8.71
N MET A 319 -6.58 14.44 -8.13
CA MET A 319 -7.84 14.19 -7.40
C MET A 319 -8.95 13.73 -8.34
N GLN A 320 -9.01 14.28 -9.56
CA GLN A 320 -9.96 13.81 -10.59
C GLN A 320 -9.64 12.39 -11.05
N GLU A 321 -8.36 12.07 -11.31
CA GLU A 321 -7.91 10.72 -11.65
C GLU A 321 -8.19 9.72 -10.53
N LEU A 322 -8.00 10.13 -9.26
CA LEU A 322 -8.33 9.30 -8.11
C LEU A 322 -9.81 8.95 -8.09
N VAL A 323 -10.71 9.93 -8.19
CA VAL A 323 -12.15 9.64 -8.17
C VAL A 323 -12.61 8.92 -9.43
N GLN A 324 -11.98 9.16 -10.59
CA GLN A 324 -12.25 8.38 -11.79
C GLN A 324 -11.92 6.91 -11.57
N TRP A 325 -10.76 6.63 -10.97
CA TRP A 325 -10.38 5.26 -10.60
C TRP A 325 -11.29 4.66 -9.53
N LEU A 326 -11.68 5.40 -8.48
CA LEU A 326 -12.62 4.91 -7.46
C LEU A 326 -13.98 4.49 -8.04
N ASN A 327 -14.36 5.04 -9.21
CA ASN A 327 -15.62 4.72 -9.88
C ASN A 327 -15.43 3.84 -11.13
N SER A 328 -14.23 3.34 -11.42
CA SER A 328 -13.98 2.53 -12.61
C SER A 328 -14.42 1.08 -12.40
N ASP A 329 -14.82 0.42 -13.48
CA ASP A 329 -15.16 -1.02 -13.45
C ASP A 329 -13.98 -1.87 -12.98
N GLU A 330 -12.75 -1.47 -13.32
CA GLU A 330 -11.52 -2.13 -12.85
C GLU A 330 -11.44 -2.13 -11.32
N ALA A 331 -11.64 -0.97 -10.69
CA ALA A 331 -11.57 -0.87 -9.23
C ALA A 331 -12.72 -1.62 -8.55
N LEU A 332 -13.92 -1.60 -9.14
CA LEU A 332 -15.10 -2.28 -8.62
C LEU A 332 -15.02 -3.81 -8.74
N GLN A 333 -14.16 -4.34 -9.63
CA GLN A 333 -13.90 -5.79 -9.76
C GLN A 333 -12.84 -6.30 -8.78
N LEU A 334 -12.06 -5.42 -8.15
CA LEU A 334 -11.10 -5.81 -7.13
C LEU A 334 -11.80 -6.37 -5.89
N HIS A 335 -11.08 -7.21 -5.15
CA HIS A 335 -11.56 -7.64 -3.84
C HIS A 335 -11.75 -6.42 -2.91
N PRO A 336 -12.83 -6.30 -2.11
CA PRO A 336 -13.13 -5.09 -1.35
C PRO A 336 -12.00 -4.60 -0.42
N VAL A 337 -11.26 -5.54 0.18
CA VAL A 337 -10.10 -5.22 1.04
C VAL A 337 -8.94 -4.63 0.23
N GLU A 338 -8.69 -5.17 -0.96
CA GLU A 338 -7.67 -4.66 -1.88
C GLU A 338 -8.07 -3.28 -2.41
N TYR A 339 -9.32 -3.14 -2.84
CA TYR A 339 -9.87 -1.86 -3.29
C TYR A 339 -9.72 -0.77 -2.22
N ALA A 340 -10.11 -1.08 -0.97
CA ALA A 340 -9.97 -0.14 0.15
C ALA A 340 -8.51 0.21 0.46
N ALA A 341 -7.60 -0.76 0.42
CA ALA A 341 -6.18 -0.54 0.64
C ALA A 341 -5.56 0.35 -0.46
N LEU A 342 -5.92 0.12 -1.72
CA LEU A 342 -5.45 0.95 -2.84
C LEU A 342 -6.06 2.35 -2.83
N ALA A 343 -7.34 2.49 -2.48
CA ALA A 343 -7.98 3.81 -2.29
C ALA A 343 -7.27 4.62 -1.20
N HIS A 344 -6.96 3.97 -0.07
CA HIS A 344 -6.16 4.56 1.00
C HIS A 344 -4.79 5.00 0.49
N TYR A 345 -4.02 4.08 -0.10
CA TYR A 345 -2.67 4.33 -0.57
C TYR A 345 -2.62 5.48 -1.57
N LYS A 346 -3.51 5.47 -2.59
CA LYS A 346 -3.54 6.50 -3.63
C LYS A 346 -3.82 7.89 -3.04
N LEU A 347 -4.72 8.03 -2.08
CA LEU A 347 -4.98 9.33 -1.45
C LEU A 347 -3.78 9.81 -0.61
N VAL A 348 -3.14 8.91 0.16
CA VAL A 348 -1.91 9.24 0.91
C VAL A 348 -0.77 9.65 -0.02
N TYR A 349 -0.63 8.97 -1.16
CA TYR A 349 0.40 9.25 -2.17
C TYR A 349 0.20 10.63 -2.82
N VAL A 350 -1.02 10.98 -3.22
CA VAL A 350 -1.36 12.31 -3.77
C VAL A 350 -1.14 13.41 -2.72
N HIS A 351 -1.40 13.09 -1.44
CA HIS A 351 -1.21 14.00 -0.31
C HIS A 351 -1.83 15.39 -0.54
N PRO A 352 -3.15 15.49 -0.82
CA PRO A 352 -3.77 16.71 -1.32
C PRO A 352 -3.92 17.84 -0.29
N PHE A 353 -3.82 17.55 1.00
CA PHE A 353 -4.08 18.51 2.08
C PHE A 353 -2.79 18.91 2.80
N VAL A 354 -2.82 20.04 3.51
CA VAL A 354 -1.69 20.51 4.34
C VAL A 354 -1.49 19.65 5.59
N ASP A 355 -2.60 19.18 6.18
CA ASP A 355 -2.64 18.20 7.26
C ASP A 355 -3.92 17.33 7.09
N GLY A 356 -4.10 16.27 7.87
CA GLY A 356 -5.31 15.45 7.86
C GLY A 356 -5.34 14.38 6.78
N ASN A 357 -4.28 14.24 5.97
CA ASN A 357 -4.21 13.24 4.89
C ASN A 357 -4.34 11.80 5.40
N GLY A 358 -3.61 11.43 6.46
CA GLY A 358 -3.67 10.09 7.04
C GLY A 358 -5.06 9.76 7.59
N ARG A 359 -5.63 10.67 8.39
CA ARG A 359 -6.98 10.54 8.97
C ARG A 359 -8.05 10.42 7.88
N THR A 360 -8.00 11.28 6.86
CA THR A 360 -8.95 11.25 5.73
C THR A 360 -8.82 9.97 4.91
N SER A 361 -7.60 9.47 4.70
CA SER A 361 -7.36 8.22 3.94
C SER A 361 -7.87 6.98 4.68
N ARG A 362 -7.70 6.92 6.00
CA ARG A 362 -8.28 5.85 6.83
C ARG A 362 -9.82 5.90 6.86
N LEU A 363 -10.40 7.09 6.83
CA LEU A 363 -11.85 7.25 6.72
C LEU A 363 -12.37 6.86 5.33
N LEU A 364 -11.67 7.22 4.25
CA LEU A 364 -12.00 6.81 2.88
C LEU A 364 -11.93 5.29 2.73
N MET A 365 -10.90 4.66 3.28
CA MET A 365 -10.76 3.20 3.35
C MET A 365 -11.97 2.55 4.01
N ASN A 366 -12.38 3.07 5.17
CA ASN A 366 -13.55 2.55 5.89
C ASN A 366 -14.86 2.81 5.15
N LEU A 367 -15.01 3.94 4.46
CA LEU A 367 -16.17 4.19 3.60
C LEU A 367 -16.28 3.12 2.50
N VAL A 368 -15.19 2.82 1.80
CA VAL A 368 -15.14 1.78 0.76
C VAL A 368 -15.52 0.41 1.33
N LEU A 369 -14.92 0.02 2.46
CA LEU A 369 -15.24 -1.25 3.13
C LEU A 369 -16.71 -1.33 3.53
N MET A 370 -17.25 -0.27 4.15
CA MET A 370 -18.63 -0.24 4.61
C MET A 370 -19.65 -0.27 3.47
N GLN A 371 -19.35 0.36 2.33
CA GLN A 371 -20.18 0.23 1.11
C GLN A 371 -20.20 -1.20 0.58
N ALA A 372 -19.09 -1.93 0.71
CA ALA A 372 -19.00 -3.36 0.42
C ALA A 372 -19.53 -4.28 1.54
N ARG A 373 -20.16 -3.71 2.59
CA ARG A 373 -20.67 -4.41 3.78
C ARG A 373 -19.58 -5.09 4.62
N TYR A 374 -18.38 -4.53 4.67
CA TYR A 374 -17.37 -4.90 5.66
C TYR A 374 -17.51 -3.97 6.87
N PRO A 375 -17.19 -4.42 8.10
CA PRO A 375 -17.13 -3.53 9.24
C PRO A 375 -16.01 -2.49 9.06
N PRO A 376 -16.13 -1.29 9.66
CA PRO A 376 -15.02 -0.35 9.68
C PRO A 376 -13.84 -0.97 10.43
N ILE A 377 -12.63 -0.85 9.87
CA ILE A 377 -11.43 -1.42 10.47
C ILE A 377 -10.64 -0.35 11.21
N THR A 378 -9.79 -0.81 12.13
CA THR A 378 -8.92 0.07 12.91
C THR A 378 -7.47 -0.37 12.79
N ILE A 379 -6.65 0.50 12.19
CA ILE A 379 -5.20 0.38 12.26
C ILE A 379 -4.79 0.85 13.65
N ARG A 380 -4.21 -0.05 14.46
CA ARG A 380 -3.89 0.27 15.85
C ARG A 380 -2.62 1.11 15.95
N LYS A 381 -2.49 1.92 17.00
CA LYS A 381 -1.32 2.80 17.21
C LYS A 381 -0.03 2.00 17.38
N GLU A 382 -0.11 0.79 17.92
CA GLU A 382 1.03 -0.12 18.11
C GLU A 382 1.59 -0.58 16.75
N GLN A 383 0.75 -0.56 15.70
CA GLN A 383 1.12 -0.94 14.34
C GLN A 383 1.68 0.25 13.53
N ARG A 384 1.92 1.42 14.15
CA ARG A 384 2.40 2.64 13.45
C ARG A 384 3.66 2.40 12.63
N ALA A 385 4.64 1.68 13.18
CA ALA A 385 5.89 1.39 12.48
C ALA A 385 5.68 0.48 11.26
N GLU A 386 4.88 -0.58 11.42
CA GLU A 386 4.53 -1.51 10.34
C GLU A 386 3.74 -0.78 9.23
N TYR A 387 2.78 0.06 9.61
CA TYR A 387 1.98 0.87 8.70
C TYR A 387 2.83 1.77 7.80
N TYR A 388 3.76 2.55 8.38
CA TYR A 388 4.64 3.40 7.56
C TYR A 388 5.63 2.59 6.73
N THR A 389 6.16 1.47 7.27
CA THR A 389 7.05 0.58 6.50
C THR A 389 6.35 0.03 5.25
N ALA A 390 5.08 -0.36 5.36
CA ALA A 390 4.29 -0.86 4.25
C ALA A 390 3.98 0.26 3.22
N LEU A 391 3.73 1.49 3.67
CA LEU A 391 3.58 2.65 2.78
C LEU A 391 4.88 3.01 2.04
N ASP A 392 6.01 2.98 2.74
CA ASP A 392 7.32 3.23 2.13
C ASP A 392 7.64 2.17 1.08
N THR A 393 7.30 0.91 1.35
CA THR A 393 7.44 -0.21 0.40
C THR A 393 6.54 -0.03 -0.82
N ALA A 394 5.32 0.46 -0.62
CA ALA A 394 4.41 0.83 -1.71
C ALA A 394 4.99 1.96 -2.58
N ASN A 395 5.61 2.96 -1.97
CA ASN A 395 6.30 4.04 -2.70
C ASN A 395 7.53 3.55 -3.47
N GLU A 396 8.16 2.46 -3.05
CA GLU A 396 9.24 1.78 -3.79
C GLU A 396 8.72 0.93 -4.97
N GLY A 397 7.40 0.76 -5.10
CA GLY A 397 6.76 0.12 -6.25
C GLY A 397 6.01 -1.18 -5.96
N ASP A 398 6.04 -1.70 -4.73
CA ASP A 398 5.31 -2.91 -4.35
C ASP A 398 4.21 -2.61 -3.31
N VAL A 399 2.97 -2.53 -3.77
CA VAL A 399 1.80 -2.22 -2.93
C VAL A 399 1.26 -3.44 -2.15
N ARG A 400 1.68 -4.65 -2.51
CA ARG A 400 1.13 -5.90 -1.94
C ARG A 400 1.33 -6.02 -0.43
N PRO A 401 2.50 -5.65 0.16
CA PRO A 401 2.67 -5.63 1.61
C PRO A 401 1.66 -4.71 2.32
N PHE A 402 1.31 -3.57 1.73
CA PHE A 402 0.28 -2.68 2.28
C PHE A 402 -1.12 -3.31 2.20
N ILE A 403 -1.47 -3.96 1.10
CA ILE A 403 -2.73 -4.70 0.95
C ILE A 403 -2.83 -5.80 2.02
N ARG A 404 -1.78 -6.61 2.19
CA ARG A 404 -1.73 -7.67 3.23
C ARG A 404 -1.83 -7.10 4.64
N PHE A 405 -1.21 -5.95 4.90
CA PHE A 405 -1.33 -5.26 6.17
C PHE A 405 -2.79 -4.88 6.47
N ILE A 406 -3.48 -4.27 5.50
CA ILE A 406 -4.91 -3.93 5.63
C ILE A 406 -5.78 -5.19 5.77
N ALA A 407 -5.48 -6.26 5.03
CA ALA A 407 -6.15 -7.55 5.17
C ALA A 407 -6.02 -8.12 6.59
N ARG A 408 -4.83 -8.06 7.18
CA ARG A 408 -4.59 -8.48 8.57
C ARG A 408 -5.35 -7.60 9.58
N CYS A 409 -5.36 -6.28 9.40
CA CYS A 409 -6.17 -5.39 10.25
C CYS A 409 -7.67 -5.69 10.14
N THR A 410 -8.14 -6.03 8.93
CA THR A 410 -9.53 -6.44 8.68
C THR A 410 -9.85 -7.74 9.41
N GLU A 411 -8.98 -8.73 9.30
CA GLU A 411 -9.11 -10.01 9.98
C GLU A 411 -9.17 -9.85 11.49
N ILE A 412 -8.25 -9.08 12.09
CA ILE A 412 -8.24 -8.84 13.54
C ILE A 412 -9.52 -8.13 13.99
N THR A 413 -10.02 -7.17 13.20
CA THR A 413 -11.28 -6.49 13.50
C THR A 413 -12.46 -7.48 13.50
N LEU A 414 -12.52 -8.36 12.50
CA LEU A 414 -13.55 -9.39 12.41
C LEU A 414 -13.46 -10.39 13.57
N ASP A 415 -12.26 -10.82 13.95
CA ASP A 415 -12.05 -11.72 15.07
C ASP A 415 -12.52 -11.09 16.38
N THR A 416 -12.16 -9.84 16.65
CA THR A 416 -12.65 -9.10 17.83
C THR A 416 -14.18 -9.04 17.84
N LEU A 417 -14.82 -8.68 16.71
CA LEU A 417 -16.27 -8.59 16.64
C LEU A 417 -16.95 -9.95 16.88
N LEU A 418 -16.44 -11.02 16.28
CA LEU A 418 -16.98 -12.37 16.42
C LEU A 418 -16.81 -12.89 17.85
N ILE A 419 -15.60 -12.80 18.42
CA ILE A 419 -15.28 -13.27 19.78
C ILE A 419 -16.11 -12.50 20.79
N SER A 420 -16.09 -11.16 20.75
CA SER A 420 -16.83 -10.35 21.72
C SER A 420 -18.33 -10.57 21.63
N THR A 421 -18.88 -10.80 20.43
CA THR A 421 -20.32 -11.11 20.31
C THR A 421 -20.66 -12.48 20.91
N THR A 422 -19.78 -13.48 20.79
CA THR A 422 -19.99 -14.80 21.41
C THR A 422 -19.85 -14.78 22.93
N GLU A 423 -18.87 -14.06 23.48
CA GLU A 423 -18.63 -13.98 24.93
C GLU A 423 -19.74 -13.19 25.64
N HIS A 424 -20.15 -12.04 25.09
CA HIS A 424 -21.16 -11.19 25.72
C HIS A 424 -22.58 -11.74 25.58
N ALA A 425 -22.85 -12.60 24.60
CA ALA A 425 -24.12 -13.33 24.54
C ALA A 425 -24.33 -14.21 25.79
N VAL A 426 -23.25 -14.74 26.38
CA VAL A 426 -23.31 -15.56 27.60
C VAL A 426 -23.49 -14.71 28.87
N GLY A 427 -22.99 -13.47 28.87
CA GLY A 427 -23.01 -12.57 30.03
C GLY A 427 -24.20 -11.61 30.13
N LEU A 428 -25.05 -11.49 29.10
CA LEU A 428 -26.20 -10.58 29.10
C LEU A 428 -27.51 -11.30 29.48
N PRO A 429 -28.39 -10.70 30.31
CA PRO A 429 -29.64 -11.33 30.80
C PRO A 429 -30.69 -11.70 29.72
N GLY A 430 -30.38 -11.59 28.43
CA GLY A 430 -31.31 -11.83 27.32
C GLY A 430 -31.15 -13.17 26.60
N ALA A 431 -30.11 -13.95 26.90
CA ALA A 431 -29.82 -15.21 26.17
C ALA A 431 -30.38 -16.48 26.83
N GLN A 432 -31.10 -16.37 27.95
CA GLN A 432 -31.65 -17.51 28.70
C GLN A 432 -33.18 -17.63 28.65
N GLN A 433 -33.85 -17.12 27.61
CA GLN A 433 -35.29 -17.35 27.42
C GLN A 433 -35.54 -18.33 26.29
N GLU A 434 -35.11 -19.59 26.46
CA GLU A 434 -35.64 -20.71 25.67
C GLU A 434 -35.37 -22.05 26.36
N GLN A 435 -35.82 -22.18 27.62
CA GLN A 435 -36.14 -23.47 28.24
C GLN A 435 -36.96 -23.23 29.51
N ALA A 436 -38.28 -23.10 29.33
CA ALA A 436 -39.21 -23.24 30.43
C ALA A 436 -39.21 -24.70 30.89
N CYS A 437 -38.55 -24.98 32.02
CA CYS A 437 -38.69 -26.25 32.72
C CYS A 437 -40.00 -26.21 33.54
N PRO A 438 -40.97 -27.11 33.31
CA PRO A 438 -42.29 -27.01 33.91
C PRO A 438 -42.34 -27.76 35.25
N ASP A 439 -41.39 -27.56 36.16
CA ASP A 439 -41.55 -28.03 37.54
C ASP A 439 -40.45 -27.50 38.48
N CYS A 440 -40.63 -26.29 39.01
CA CYS A 440 -39.94 -25.89 40.25
C CYS A 440 -40.90 -25.04 41.09
N LYS A 441 -41.70 -25.73 41.89
CA LYS A 441 -42.38 -25.14 43.04
C LYS A 441 -41.36 -24.89 44.17
N GLN A 442 -41.67 -23.83 44.94
CA GLN A 442 -41.31 -23.56 46.34
C GLN A 442 -40.32 -22.41 46.59
N THR A 443 -40.95 -21.24 46.73
CA THR A 443 -40.62 -20.11 47.59
C THR A 443 -40.18 -20.53 49.00
N ILE A 444 -39.14 -19.89 49.52
CA ILE A 444 -38.85 -19.78 50.97
C ILE A 444 -39.26 -18.37 51.42
N PRO A 445 -40.03 -18.20 52.51
CA PRO A 445 -40.44 -16.88 53.00
C PRO A 445 -39.31 -16.21 53.80
N ILE A 446 -39.23 -14.89 53.68
CA ILE A 446 -38.39 -14.02 54.51
C ILE A 446 -39.14 -13.79 55.83
N HIS A 447 -38.50 -14.12 56.96
CA HIS A 447 -38.92 -13.62 58.27
C HIS A 447 -38.11 -12.36 58.62
N ASN A 448 -38.83 -11.38 59.18
CA ASN A 448 -38.46 -10.01 59.51
C ASN A 448 -37.11 -9.80 60.19
#